data_AF-M7U4X0-F1
#
_entry.id   AF-M7U4X0-F1
#
_cell.length_a   1.000
_cell.length_b   1.000
_cell.length_c   1.000
_cell.angle_alpha   90.00
_cell.angle_beta   90.00
_cell.angle_gamma   90.00
#
_symmetry.space_group_name_H-M   'P 1'
#
loop_
_entity.id
_entity.type
_entity.pdbx_description
1 polymer ?
#
loop_
_entity_poly.entity_id
_entity_poly.type
_entity_poly.pdbx_seq_one_letter_code
_entity_poly.pdbx_strand_id
1 'polypeptide(L)' 'MQQSANNLITELTLFATKLGILHKYIYPNYADASQDIFAGYGEENLSRLRKVQEAYDPEGTWRRLQSGGFKI' A
#
# COMPACT_ATOMS: atom_id res chain seq x y z
N MET A 1 6.48 -18.76 11.13
CA MET A 1 5.15 -18.14 11.25
C MET A 1 4.88 -17.13 10.14
N GLN A 2 5.77 -16.16 9.87
CA GLN A 2 5.56 -15.16 8.80
C GLN A 2 5.27 -15.78 7.42
N GLN A 3 6.02 -16.82 7.04
CA GLN A 3 5.88 -17.45 5.71
C GLN A 3 4.50 -18.09 5.48
N SER A 4 3.96 -18.78 6.48
CA SER A 4 2.65 -19.44 6.36
C SER A 4 1.52 -18.43 6.21
N ALA A 5 1.59 -17.29 6.91
CA ALA A 5 0.62 -16.21 6.79
C ALA A 5 0.67 -15.56 5.39
N ASN A 6 1.88 -15.28 4.88
CA ASN A 6 2.06 -14.68 3.55
C ASN A 6 1.56 -15.61 2.43
N ASN A 7 1.79 -16.91 2.57
CA ASN A 7 1.27 -17.91 1.61
C ASN A 7 -0.27 -17.89 1.59
N LEU A 8 -0.92 -17.88 2.77
CA LEU A 8 -2.38 -17.80 2.86
C LEU A 8 -2.94 -16.54 2.21
N ILE A 9 -2.34 -15.37 2.49
CA ILE A 9 -2.76 -14.10 1.86
C ILE A 9 -2.63 -14.18 0.33
N THR A 10 -1.54 -14.77 -0.16
CA THR A 10 -1.30 -14.95 -1.61
C THR A 10 -2.35 -15.86 -2.24
N GLU A 11 -2.63 -17.01 -1.63
CA GLU A 11 -3.65 -17.95 -2.10
C GLU A 11 -5.05 -17.33 -2.14
N LEU A 12 -5.44 -16.62 -1.08
CA LEU A 12 -6.72 -15.92 -1.01
C LEU A 12 -6.81 -14.80 -2.07
N THR A 13 -5.73 -14.06 -2.30
CA THR A 13 -5.67 -12.99 -3.31
C THR A 13 -5.83 -13.57 -4.73
N LEU A 14 -5.15 -14.68 -5.02
CA LEU A 14 -5.28 -15.38 -6.30
C LEU A 14 -6.69 -15.94 -6.50
N PHE A 15 -7.28 -16.52 -5.45
CA PHE A 15 -8.64 -17.05 -5.49
C PHE A 15 -9.68 -15.93 -5.75
N ALA A 16 -9.60 -14.82 -5.01
CA ALA A 16 -10.47 -13.67 -5.21
C ALA A 16 -10.31 -13.03 -6.60
N THR A 17 -9.08 -12.99 -7.13
CA THR A 17 -8.80 -12.52 -8.51
C THR A 17 -9.50 -13.40 -9.53
N LYS A 18 -9.40 -14.73 -9.40
CA LYS A 18 -10.07 -15.69 -10.31
C LYS A 18 -11.58 -15.54 -10.31
N LEU A 19 -12.16 -15.21 -9.16
CA LEU A 19 -13.59 -14.93 -9.02
C LEU A 19 -14.01 -13.53 -9.49
N GLY A 20 -13.05 -12.65 -9.82
CA GLY A 20 -13.33 -11.26 -10.20
C GLY A 20 -13.82 -10.39 -9.03
N ILE A 21 -13.62 -10.82 -7.79
CA ILE A 21 -14.09 -10.13 -6.57
C ILE A 21 -12.97 -9.43 -5.79
N LEU A 22 -11.72 -9.58 -6.23
CA LEU A 22 -10.61 -8.90 -5.56
C LEU A 22 -10.73 -7.40 -5.74
N HIS A 23 -10.81 -6.69 -4.61
CA HIS A 23 -10.83 -5.24 -4.61
C HIS A 23 -9.41 -4.68 -4.70
N LYS A 24 -9.19 -3.71 -5.59
CA LYS A 24 -7.85 -3.12 -5.83
C LYS A 24 -7.30 -2.31 -4.65
N TYR A 25 -8.18 -1.77 -3.80
CA TYR A 25 -7.77 -0.94 -2.67
C TYR A 25 -7.49 -1.78 -1.43
N ILE A 26 -6.31 -1.57 -0.85
CA ILE A 26 -5.92 -2.14 0.44
C ILE A 26 -6.12 -1.06 1.50
N TYR A 27 -6.85 -1.39 2.57
CA TYR A 27 -7.09 -0.46 3.66
C TYR A 27 -5.82 -0.35 4.53
N PRO A 28 -5.15 0.82 4.59
CA PRO A 28 -3.82 0.93 5.22
C PRO A 28 -3.76 0.50 6.68
N ASN A 29 -4.84 0.70 7.43
CA ASN A 29 -4.88 0.35 8.85
C ASN A 29 -4.86 -1.17 9.11
N TYR A 30 -5.19 -1.98 8.10
CA TYR A 30 -5.16 -3.45 8.17
C TYR A 30 -4.07 -4.06 7.28
N ALA A 31 -3.25 -3.22 6.64
CA ALA A 31 -2.22 -3.68 5.74
C ALA A 31 -0.96 -4.11 6.51
N ASP A 32 -0.36 -5.21 6.06
CA ASP A 32 0.99 -5.58 6.47
C ASP A 32 2.03 -4.70 5.76
N ALA A 33 3.20 -4.53 6.37
CA ALA A 33 4.29 -3.72 5.82
C ALA A 33 4.81 -4.21 4.45
N SER A 34 4.57 -5.47 4.09
CA SER A 34 4.93 -6.03 2.79
C SER A 34 3.96 -5.69 1.65
N GLN A 35 2.78 -5.14 1.96
CA GLN A 35 1.75 -4.84 0.96
C GLN A 35 1.95 -3.45 0.35
N ASP A 36 1.88 -3.35 -0.98
CA ASP A 36 1.82 -2.08 -1.68
C ASP A 36 0.40 -1.51 -1.62
N ILE A 37 0.14 -0.69 -0.59
CA ILE A 37 -1.16 -0.07 -0.39
C ILE A 37 -1.51 1.00 -1.44
N PHE A 38 -0.50 1.53 -2.14
CA PHE A 38 -0.68 2.64 -3.09
C PHE A 38 -0.97 2.15 -4.51
N ALA A 39 -0.62 0.91 -4.85
CA ALA A 39 -0.93 0.30 -6.14
C ALA A 39 -2.42 0.43 -6.53
N GLY A 40 -3.34 0.28 -5.56
CA GLY A 40 -4.79 0.38 -5.79
C GLY A 40 -5.30 1.77 -6.19
N TYR A 41 -4.51 2.82 -5.94
CA TYR A 41 -4.90 4.21 -6.14
C TYR A 41 -4.83 4.61 -7.63
N GLY A 42 -4.02 3.89 -8.41
CA GLY A 42 -3.72 4.20 -9.80
C GLY A 42 -2.65 5.30 -9.94
N GLU A 43 -1.99 5.30 -11.09
CA GLU A 43 -0.83 6.17 -11.37
C GLU A 43 -1.15 7.66 -11.21
N GLU A 44 -2.33 8.10 -11.66
CA GLU A 44 -2.77 9.49 -11.56
C GLU A 44 -2.85 9.97 -10.10
N ASN A 45 -3.54 9.21 -9.25
CA ASN A 45 -3.68 9.56 -7.84
C ASN A 45 -2.35 9.47 -7.09
N LEU A 46 -1.54 8.46 -7.41
CA LEU A 46 -0.21 8.33 -6.82
C LEU A 46 0.71 9.50 -7.23
N SER A 47 0.66 9.93 -8.48
CA SER A 47 1.35 11.13 -8.96
C SER A 47 0.88 12.38 -8.22
N ARG A 48 -0.44 12.53 -8.03
CA ARG A 48 -0.99 13.65 -7.27
C ARG A 48 -0.52 13.65 -5.82
N LEU A 49 -0.49 12.49 -5.15
CA LEU A 49 0.02 12.36 -3.78
C LEU A 49 1.49 12.74 -3.69
N ARG A 50 2.33 12.32 -4.66
CA ARG A 50 3.74 12.71 -4.74
C ARG A 50 3.91 14.22 -4.90
N LYS A 51 3.16 14.85 -5.80
CA LYS A 51 3.18 16.31 -5.97
C LYS A 51 2.79 17.06 -4.69
N VAL A 52 1.81 16.56 -3.95
CA VAL A 52 1.43 17.12 -2.64
C VAL A 52 2.57 16.95 -1.63
N GLN A 53 3.20 15.77 -1.58
CA GLN A 53 4.35 15.52 -0.71
C GLN A 53 5.52 16.44 -1.05
N GLU A 54 5.83 16.66 -2.32
CA GLU A 54 6.87 17.60 -2.77
C GLU A 54 6.56 19.06 -2.39
N ALA A 55 5.29 19.47 -2.48
CA ALA A 55 4.89 20.85 -2.18
C ALA A 55 4.93 21.19 -0.68
N TYR A 56 4.64 20.21 0.19
CA TYR A 56 4.47 20.46 1.64
C TYR A 56 5.52 19.77 2.52
N ASP A 57 6.21 18.76 2.02
CA ASP A 57 7.33 18.09 2.70
C ASP A 57 8.50 17.85 1.72
N PRO A 58 9.08 18.91 1.14
CA PRO A 58 10.15 18.79 0.13
C PRO A 58 11.40 18.09 0.67
N GLU A 59 11.65 18.19 1.97
CA GLU A 59 12.78 17.50 2.61
C GLU A 59 12.47 16.05 3.00
N GLY A 60 11.22 15.59 2.86
CA GLY A 60 10.80 14.25 3.27
C GLY A 60 10.90 14.02 4.78
N THR A 61 10.68 15.06 5.59
CA THR A 61 10.71 15.04 7.05
C THR A 61 9.80 13.95 7.62
N TRP A 62 8.58 13.78 7.10
CA TRP A 62 7.67 12.75 7.59
C TRP A 62 8.16 11.35 7.23
N ARG A 63 8.76 11.18 6.04
CA ARG A 63 9.35 9.90 5.65
C ARG A 63 10.58 9.56 6.49
N ARG A 64 11.40 10.56 6.86
CA ARG A 64 12.65 10.38 7.63
C ARG A 64 12.44 10.24 9.13
N LEU A 65 11.56 11.05 9.71
CA LEU A 65 11.45 11.20 11.17
C LEU A 65 10.27 10.43 11.77
N GLN A 66 9.23 10.13 10.99
CA GLN A 66 8.09 9.35 11.50
C GLN A 66 8.37 7.85 11.38
N SER A 67 8.42 7.16 12.52
CA SER A 67 8.48 5.70 12.56
C SER A 67 7.14 5.07 12.16
N GLY A 68 7.19 3.95 11.43
CA GLY A 68 6.01 3.17 11.04
C GLY A 68 5.03 3.87 10.08
N GLY A 69 3.94 3.20 9.71
CA GLY A 69 2.98 3.70 8.73
C GLY A 69 3.52 3.77 7.29
N PHE A 70 2.60 3.88 6.34
CA PHE A 70 2.90 3.98 4.92
C PHE A 70 3.09 5.44 4.51
N LYS A 71 4.15 5.74 3.74
CA LYS A 71 4.44 7.08 3.21
C LYS A 71 4.59 7.03 1.71
N ILE A 72 4.31 8.17 1.08
CA ILE A 72 4.49 8.42 -0.36
C ILE A 72 5.96 8.64 -0.69
#